data_AF-A0A412YLI9-F1
#
_entry.id   AF-A0A412YLI9-F1
#
_cell.length_a   1.000
_cell.length_b   1.000
_cell.length_c   1.000
_cell.angle_alpha   90.00
_cell.angle_beta   90.00
_cell.angle_gamma   90.00
#
_symmetry.space_group_name_H-M   'P 1'
#
loop_
_entity.id
_entity.type
_entity.pdbx_description
1 polymer ?
#
loop_
_entity_poly.entity_id
_entity_poly.type
_entity_poly.pdbx_seq_one_letter_code
_entity_poly.pdbx_strand_id
1 'polypeptide(L)'
;MKHLSFFQRCAAFLIDCTVAVFIFNIVAWVISYFYFVPFLPGFFIIWLLYYVISFCICGQTFGLAFFNGRMVSSAGGSPSWLRILFREGFTSFPAVVLWLACFSNFSPIYIWELDKLYLKFFKLLFLIVICILATRKQRVFKISIIKDETAIPIVRLLLYKKRIIGSYLILIVVATAVRLTNTVATNTPDFYNNEQMFVTPRPTSHSVKKYVDYLQQNRQDINNYVLELFKTYDHVILCERIHPEMTQYDMIYNLVTDERFVDNVGTLFTEIGSAESRDAYKTFVDTSFSNDTIVEKELAAFMMENQTVDLLWTRTNWFNFLKKMYYFNHDKDNPVNIFFTDKDWIDKSLIYTRDSLMAESIISTIKSDSLKKSLTIMNYRHAYLTPGNCGYYLEQAYPGKVANVMINTASAFYGFGMMFPIQHGKWDVAFEQMPEEGFAFNFDGSPFGKDRFDHFLYWSPLNKKHYQDMFTGLIYYQPLSKHYASNGFNYMFDSENLKKLADRALLLGDNIENLNYLKSGLSIGRGKQMYFMPNSLDNIGYFLSCLLAIFILCGMSVTYFYQKKKTANY
;
A
#
# COMPACT_ATOMS: atom_id res chain seq x y z
N MET A 1 2.01 -29.48 40.94
CA MET A 1 1.45 -28.20 40.47
C MET A 1 0.30 -28.51 39.52
N LYS A 2 -0.90 -27.97 39.75
CA LYS A 2 -2.01 -28.14 38.78
C LYS A 2 -1.88 -27.13 37.65
N HIS A 3 -2.11 -27.58 36.42
CA HIS A 3 -2.18 -26.70 35.27
C HIS A 3 -3.60 -26.21 35.05
N LEU A 4 -3.73 -25.03 34.45
CA LEU A 4 -5.01 -24.59 33.89
C LEU A 4 -5.49 -25.58 32.82
N SER A 5 -6.81 -25.79 32.74
CA SER A 5 -7.39 -26.61 31.68
C SER A 5 -7.14 -25.99 30.31
N PHE A 6 -7.28 -26.78 29.25
CA PHE A 6 -7.17 -26.27 27.88
C PHE A 6 -8.10 -25.07 27.63
N PHE A 7 -9.38 -25.21 27.97
CA PHE A 7 -10.38 -24.14 27.82
C PHE A 7 -10.03 -22.87 28.62
N GLN A 8 -9.54 -23.01 29.86
CA GLN A 8 -9.11 -21.86 30.66
C GLN A 8 -7.92 -21.13 30.04
N ARG A 9 -6.97 -21.87 29.46
CA ARG A 9 -5.81 -21.28 28.76
C ARG A 9 -6.24 -20.56 27.49
N CYS A 10 -7.15 -21.14 26.71
CA CYS A 10 -7.69 -20.51 25.51
C CYS A 10 -8.47 -19.23 25.87
N ALA A 11 -9.34 -19.29 26.87
CA ALA A 11 -10.09 -18.11 27.33
C ALA A 11 -9.17 -17.01 27.88
N ALA A 12 -8.16 -17.36 28.68
CA ALA A 12 -7.16 -16.41 29.17
C ALA A 12 -6.41 -15.73 28.01
N PHE A 13 -6.02 -16.50 27.00
CA PHE A 13 -5.38 -15.97 25.80
C PHE A 13 -6.29 -15.00 25.04
N LEU A 14 -7.58 -15.33 24.85
CA LEU A 14 -8.51 -14.43 24.17
C LEU A 14 -8.73 -13.12 24.94
N ILE A 15 -8.82 -13.18 26.28
CA ILE A 15 -8.85 -12.00 27.14
C ILE A 15 -7.59 -11.16 26.94
N ASP A 16 -6.42 -11.78 26.94
CA ASP A 16 -5.15 -11.07 26.77
C ASP A 16 -5.01 -10.41 25.39
N CYS A 17 -5.49 -11.07 24.33
CA CYS A 17 -5.55 -10.50 22.98
C CYS A 17 -6.40 -9.23 22.92
N THR A 18 -7.63 -9.28 23.43
CA THR A 18 -8.51 -8.11 23.43
C THR A 18 -7.97 -7.00 24.33
N VAL A 19 -7.41 -7.33 25.50
CA VAL A 19 -6.71 -6.37 26.37
C VAL A 19 -5.59 -5.65 25.60
N ALA A 20 -4.74 -6.38 24.88
CA ALA A 20 -3.65 -5.79 24.10
C ALA A 20 -4.17 -4.88 22.97
N VAL A 21 -5.26 -5.25 22.28
CA VAL A 21 -5.91 -4.40 21.26
C VAL A 21 -6.42 -3.10 21.87
N PHE A 22 -7.07 -3.16 23.03
CA PHE A 22 -7.60 -1.96 23.69
C PHE A 22 -6.49 -1.06 24.25
N ILE A 23 -5.45 -1.64 24.87
CA ILE A 23 -4.28 -0.88 25.31
C ILE A 23 -3.61 -0.20 24.11
N PHE A 24 -3.48 -0.88 22.97
CA PHE A 24 -2.91 -0.29 21.77
C PHE A 24 -3.67 0.96 21.34
N ASN A 25 -5.00 0.93 21.28
CA ASN A 25 -5.80 2.08 20.88
C ASN A 25 -5.64 3.27 21.83
N ILE A 26 -5.55 3.02 23.15
CA ILE A 26 -5.31 4.06 24.15
C ILE A 26 -3.93 4.69 23.94
N VAL A 27 -2.89 3.87 23.81
CA VAL A 27 -1.51 4.35 23.63
C VAL A 27 -1.35 5.08 22.30
N ALA A 28 -1.92 4.54 21.23
CA ALA A 28 -1.87 5.15 19.90
C ALA A 28 -2.51 6.54 19.89
N TRP A 29 -3.60 6.76 20.63
CA TRP A 29 -4.21 8.08 20.76
C TRP A 29 -3.38 9.06 21.58
N VAL A 30 -2.80 8.62 22.71
CA VAL A 30 -1.93 9.50 23.52
C VAL A 30 -0.73 9.99 22.71
N ILE A 31 -0.20 9.15 21.82
CA ILE A 31 0.98 9.46 21.02
C ILE A 31 0.62 10.15 19.69
N SER A 32 -0.60 9.99 19.15
CA SER A 32 -0.98 10.44 17.80
C SER A 32 -0.80 11.94 17.54
N TYR A 33 -0.84 12.76 18.60
CA TYR A 33 -0.52 14.18 18.51
C TYR A 33 0.91 14.42 17.98
N PHE A 34 1.86 13.60 18.41
CA PHE A 34 3.29 13.73 18.03
C PHE A 34 3.69 12.77 16.92
N TYR A 35 3.18 11.53 16.95
CA TYR A 35 3.61 10.47 16.05
C TYR A 35 2.49 9.47 15.79
N PHE A 36 2.28 9.13 14.52
CA PHE A 36 1.32 8.10 14.13
C PHE A 36 1.91 6.70 14.28
N VAL A 37 1.23 5.81 15.00
CA VAL A 37 1.66 4.42 15.19
C VAL A 37 0.77 3.50 14.35
N PRO A 38 1.30 2.85 13.30
CA PRO A 38 0.54 1.91 12.50
C PRO A 38 0.09 0.70 13.33
N PHE A 39 -1.11 0.17 13.05
CA PHE A 39 -1.73 -0.89 13.85
C PHE A 39 -0.84 -2.11 14.04
N LEU A 40 -0.37 -2.75 12.95
CA LEU A 40 0.33 -4.03 13.04
C LEU A 40 1.64 -3.96 13.88
N PRO A 41 2.61 -3.06 13.58
CA PRO A 41 3.80 -2.94 14.40
C PRO A 41 3.50 -2.41 15.81
N GLY A 42 2.55 -1.48 15.94
CA GLY A 42 2.17 -0.91 17.23
C GLY A 42 1.52 -1.94 18.15
N PHE A 43 0.56 -2.71 17.65
CA PHE A 43 -0.10 -3.80 18.38
C PHE A 43 0.92 -4.85 18.82
N PHE A 44 1.86 -5.24 17.96
CA PHE A 44 2.88 -6.22 18.33
C PHE A 44 3.80 -5.72 19.44
N ILE A 45 4.23 -4.45 19.38
CA ILE A 45 5.02 -3.83 20.45
C ILE A 45 4.21 -3.82 21.76
N ILE A 46 2.94 -3.40 21.69
CA ILE A 46 2.05 -3.37 22.85
C ILE A 46 1.81 -4.76 23.42
N TRP A 47 1.66 -5.79 22.58
CA TRP A 47 1.54 -7.18 22.99
C TRP A 47 2.76 -7.63 23.80
N LEU A 48 3.97 -7.39 23.30
CA LEU A 48 5.20 -7.76 24.00
C LEU A 48 5.36 -7.00 25.31
N LEU A 49 5.14 -5.68 25.30
CA LEU A 49 5.20 -4.85 26.49
C LEU A 49 4.16 -5.30 27.53
N TYR A 50 2.92 -5.53 27.12
CA TYR A 50 1.85 -6.03 27.98
C TYR A 50 2.25 -7.32 28.69
N TYR A 51 2.79 -8.30 27.96
CA TYR A 51 3.22 -9.57 28.54
C TYR A 51 4.43 -9.41 29.47
N VAL A 52 5.45 -8.66 29.06
CA VAL A 52 6.65 -8.41 29.89
C VAL A 52 6.28 -7.70 31.18
N ILE A 53 5.53 -6.59 31.10
CA ILE A 53 5.07 -5.80 32.25
C ILE A 53 4.20 -6.66 33.17
N SER A 54 3.20 -7.35 32.61
CA SER A 54 2.27 -8.19 33.39
C SER A 54 3.00 -9.28 34.17
N PHE A 55 3.97 -9.97 33.55
CA PHE A 55 4.68 -11.04 34.24
C PHE A 55 5.77 -10.54 35.18
N CYS A 56 6.46 -9.44 34.87
CA CYS A 56 7.51 -8.92 35.73
C CYS A 56 6.94 -8.21 36.98
N ILE A 57 5.82 -7.49 36.84
CA ILE A 57 5.24 -6.70 37.94
C ILE A 57 4.15 -7.49 38.66
N CYS A 58 3.22 -8.10 37.92
CA CYS A 58 2.06 -8.76 38.52
C CYS A 58 2.21 -10.28 38.65
N GLY A 59 3.22 -10.89 38.03
CA GLY A 59 3.40 -12.35 37.97
C GLY A 59 2.37 -13.10 37.10
N GLN A 60 1.41 -12.37 36.51
CA GLN A 60 0.30 -12.90 35.74
C GLN A 60 -0.26 -11.84 34.78
N THR A 61 -0.79 -12.28 33.64
CA THR A 61 -1.58 -11.44 32.73
C THR A 61 -3.02 -11.29 33.23
N PHE A 62 -3.76 -10.36 32.63
CA PHE A 62 -5.17 -10.11 32.94
C PHE A 62 -6.04 -11.36 32.76
N GLY A 63 -5.86 -12.08 31.66
CA GLY A 63 -6.57 -13.32 31.39
C GLY A 63 -6.21 -14.43 32.39
N LEU A 64 -4.93 -14.55 32.74
CA LEU A 64 -4.49 -15.54 33.73
C LEU A 64 -5.02 -15.20 35.13
N ALA A 65 -5.01 -13.93 35.52
CA ALA A 65 -5.53 -13.47 36.80
C ALA A 65 -7.00 -13.89 37.03
N PHE A 66 -7.84 -13.85 36.00
CA PHE A 66 -9.25 -14.27 36.12
C PHE A 66 -9.40 -15.76 36.48
N PHE A 67 -8.48 -16.61 36.02
CA PHE A 67 -8.48 -18.05 36.27
C PHE A 67 -7.52 -18.47 37.39
N ASN A 68 -6.98 -17.52 38.17
CA ASN A 68 -5.94 -17.75 39.17
C ASN A 68 -4.72 -18.47 38.58
N GLY A 69 -4.34 -18.12 37.36
CA GLY A 69 -3.14 -18.62 36.71
C GLY A 69 -1.96 -17.70 36.98
N ARG A 70 -0.77 -18.26 37.13
CA ARG A 70 0.47 -17.49 37.20
C ARG A 70 1.58 -18.13 36.40
N MET A 71 2.57 -17.32 36.04
CA MET A 71 3.79 -17.81 35.42
C MET A 71 4.81 -18.24 36.47
N VAL A 72 5.44 -19.39 36.27
CA VAL A 72 6.56 -19.85 37.11
C VAL A 72 7.73 -20.33 36.26
N SER A 73 8.95 -20.10 36.74
CA SER A 73 10.14 -20.69 36.13
C SER A 73 10.38 -22.09 36.67
N SER A 74 10.70 -23.02 35.76
CA SER A 74 11.12 -24.38 36.12
C SER A 74 12.46 -24.42 36.87
N ALA A 75 13.24 -23.33 36.83
CA ALA A 75 14.53 -23.20 37.51
C ALA A 75 14.44 -22.58 38.91
N GLY A 76 13.22 -22.28 39.40
CA GLY A 76 13.02 -21.49 40.61
C GLY A 76 13.12 -19.98 40.34
N GLY A 77 12.41 -19.18 41.16
CA GLY A 77 12.38 -17.72 41.03
C GLY A 77 11.48 -17.17 39.92
N SER A 78 11.48 -15.84 39.79
CA SER A 78 10.75 -15.11 38.74
C SER A 78 11.46 -15.25 37.38
N PRO A 79 10.74 -15.55 36.28
CA PRO A 79 11.34 -15.56 34.95
C PRO A 79 11.93 -14.19 34.59
N SER A 80 13.15 -14.17 34.05
CA SER A 80 13.75 -12.92 33.54
C SER A 80 12.93 -12.31 32.40
N TRP A 81 12.84 -10.98 32.34
CA TRP A 81 12.12 -10.26 31.29
C TRP A 81 12.57 -10.64 29.86
N LEU A 82 13.88 -10.86 29.64
CA LEU A 82 14.43 -11.30 28.35
C LEU A 82 13.80 -12.63 27.89
N ARG A 83 13.70 -13.59 28.81
CA ARG A 83 13.13 -14.91 28.54
C ARG A 83 11.63 -14.83 28.22
N ILE A 84 10.90 -13.92 28.86
CA ILE A 84 9.49 -13.64 28.54
C ILE A 84 9.39 -13.00 27.14
N LEU A 85 10.21 -11.99 26.87
CA LEU A 85 10.27 -11.31 25.58
C LEU A 85 10.54 -12.28 24.43
N PHE A 86 11.56 -13.14 24.56
CA PHE A 86 11.87 -14.16 23.55
C PHE A 86 10.77 -15.22 23.44
N ARG A 87 10.17 -15.66 24.55
CA ARG A 87 9.06 -16.61 24.50
C ARG A 87 7.90 -16.03 23.70
N GLU A 88 7.44 -14.83 24.03
CA GLU A 88 6.29 -14.23 23.35
C GLU A 88 6.61 -13.76 21.93
N GLY A 89 7.81 -13.23 21.71
CA GLY A 89 8.31 -12.78 20.41
C GLY A 89 8.52 -13.88 19.38
N PHE A 90 8.53 -15.16 19.77
CA PHE A 90 8.67 -16.29 18.85
C PHE A 90 7.55 -17.32 18.92
N THR A 91 6.80 -17.39 20.03
CA THR A 91 5.81 -18.46 20.26
C THR A 91 4.39 -17.98 20.51
N SER A 92 4.17 -16.68 20.63
CA SER A 92 2.80 -16.13 20.69
C SER A 92 2.16 -16.16 19.31
N PHE A 93 0.83 -16.26 19.25
CA PHE A 93 0.11 -16.21 17.99
C PHE A 93 0.40 -14.89 17.21
N PRO A 94 0.39 -13.69 17.83
CA PRO A 94 0.80 -12.46 17.14
C PRO A 94 2.22 -12.51 16.57
N ALA A 95 3.17 -13.09 17.32
CA ALA A 95 4.53 -13.27 16.81
C ALA A 95 4.57 -14.22 15.61
N VAL A 96 3.91 -15.38 15.69
CA VAL A 96 3.87 -16.34 14.58
C VAL A 96 3.23 -15.70 13.35
N VAL A 97 2.11 -14.97 13.51
CA VAL A 97 1.47 -14.24 12.41
C VAL A 97 2.41 -13.19 11.82
N LEU A 98 3.10 -12.41 12.66
CA LEU A 98 4.08 -11.42 12.20
C LEU A 98 5.23 -12.09 11.44
N TRP A 99 5.79 -13.18 11.96
CA TRP A 99 6.87 -13.91 11.31
C TRP A 99 6.42 -14.53 9.99
N LEU A 100 5.22 -15.11 9.92
CA LEU A 100 4.63 -15.64 8.68
C LEU A 100 4.42 -14.53 7.64
N ALA A 101 3.88 -13.38 8.07
CA ALA A 101 3.67 -12.22 7.21
C ALA A 101 4.99 -11.57 6.74
N CYS A 102 6.04 -11.56 7.58
CA CYS A 102 7.35 -11.07 7.19
C CYS A 102 8.04 -12.06 6.22
N PHE A 103 7.95 -13.37 6.46
CA PHE A 103 8.61 -14.39 5.65
C PHE A 103 7.94 -14.65 4.29
N SER A 104 6.62 -14.50 4.19
CA SER A 104 5.93 -14.59 2.88
C SER A 104 6.41 -13.51 1.91
N ASN A 105 6.74 -12.32 2.44
CA ASN A 105 7.17 -11.15 1.69
C ASN A 105 8.70 -10.99 1.57
N PHE A 106 9.50 -11.86 2.19
CA PHE A 106 10.87 -12.11 1.76
C PHE A 106 10.84 -12.82 0.40
N SER A 107 10.48 -12.09 -0.64
CA SER A 107 10.88 -12.36 -2.00
C SER A 107 11.72 -11.15 -2.38
N PRO A 108 13.05 -11.26 -2.47
CA PRO A 108 13.82 -10.21 -3.10
C PRO A 108 13.28 -10.07 -4.51
N ILE A 109 12.59 -8.95 -4.79
CA ILE A 109 12.11 -8.58 -6.14
C ILE A 109 13.30 -8.46 -7.14
N TYR A 110 14.53 -8.57 -6.64
CA TYR A 110 15.79 -8.44 -7.39
C TYR A 110 16.65 -9.70 -7.50
N ILE A 111 16.15 -10.88 -7.15
CA ILE A 111 16.93 -12.11 -7.36
C ILE A 111 16.06 -13.16 -8.05
N TRP A 112 15.91 -13.00 -9.35
CA TRP A 112 15.29 -14.01 -10.22
C TRP A 112 16.25 -15.19 -10.51
N GLU A 113 17.54 -15.10 -10.13
CA GLU A 113 18.55 -16.10 -10.47
C GLU A 113 19.13 -16.95 -9.32
N LEU A 114 18.96 -16.57 -8.03
CA LEU A 114 19.26 -17.51 -6.94
C LEU A 114 18.03 -18.35 -6.63
N ASP A 115 17.96 -19.46 -7.36
CA ASP A 115 17.16 -20.66 -7.17
C ASP A 115 16.01 -20.56 -6.15
N LYS A 116 14.78 -20.57 -6.67
CA LYS A 116 13.52 -20.67 -5.92
C LYS A 116 13.53 -21.81 -4.88
N LEU A 117 14.42 -22.80 -5.02
CA LEU A 117 14.55 -23.93 -4.11
C LEU A 117 15.19 -23.56 -2.75
N TYR A 118 16.29 -22.81 -2.70
CA TYR A 118 16.97 -22.47 -1.43
C TYR A 118 16.12 -21.55 -0.56
N LEU A 119 15.45 -20.57 -1.17
CA LEU A 119 14.56 -19.67 -0.45
C LEU A 119 13.32 -20.40 0.07
N LYS A 120 12.75 -21.33 -0.71
CA LYS A 120 11.66 -22.22 -0.25
C LYS A 120 12.12 -23.14 0.87
N PHE A 121 13.33 -23.70 0.78
CA PHE A 121 13.91 -24.54 1.82
C PHE A 121 14.16 -23.77 3.11
N PHE A 122 14.71 -22.56 3.03
CA PHE A 122 14.91 -21.70 4.20
C PHE A 122 13.58 -21.28 4.85
N LYS A 123 12.56 -20.95 4.03
CA LYS A 123 11.19 -20.69 4.52
C LYS A 123 10.62 -21.90 5.26
N LEU A 124 10.77 -23.10 4.69
CA LEU A 124 10.33 -24.35 5.31
C LEU A 124 11.08 -24.62 6.62
N LEU A 125 12.40 -24.49 6.63
CA LEU A 125 13.23 -24.68 7.82
C LEU A 125 12.86 -23.70 8.94
N PHE A 126 12.69 -22.42 8.60
CA PHE A 126 12.26 -21.41 9.55
C PHE A 126 10.87 -21.70 10.13
N LEU A 127 9.92 -22.12 9.29
CA LEU A 127 8.60 -22.56 9.73
C LEU A 127 8.68 -23.76 10.70
N ILE A 128 9.53 -24.74 10.37
CA ILE A 128 9.79 -25.91 11.23
C ILE A 128 10.35 -25.44 12.58
N VAL A 129 11.32 -24.52 12.59
CA VAL A 129 11.88 -23.96 13.83
C VAL A 129 10.81 -23.26 14.66
N ILE A 130 9.97 -22.42 14.06
CA ILE A 130 8.86 -21.76 14.77
C ILE A 130 7.87 -22.79 15.34
N CYS A 131 7.50 -23.82 14.56
CA CYS A 131 6.62 -24.89 15.02
C CYS A 131 7.22 -25.67 16.19
N ILE A 132 8.53 -25.97 16.14
CA ILE A 132 9.26 -26.61 17.25
C ILE A 132 9.25 -25.70 18.48
N LEU A 133 9.57 -24.41 18.32
CA LEU A 133 9.57 -23.44 19.41
C LEU A 133 8.17 -23.32 20.04
N ALA A 134 7.11 -23.25 19.23
CA ALA A 134 5.74 -23.14 19.71
C ALA A 134 5.26 -24.39 20.48
N THR A 135 5.57 -25.60 19.97
CA THR A 135 5.17 -26.88 20.58
C THR A 135 6.01 -27.24 21.81
N ARG A 136 7.30 -26.89 21.83
CA ARG A 136 8.25 -27.19 22.92
C ARG A 136 8.51 -25.98 23.83
N LYS A 137 7.72 -24.90 23.75
CA LYS A 137 7.97 -23.63 24.46
C LYS A 137 8.25 -23.77 25.96
N GLN A 138 7.59 -24.71 26.64
CA GLN A 138 7.81 -24.95 28.07
C GLN A 138 9.22 -25.50 28.36
N ARG A 139 9.73 -26.38 27.49
CA ARG A 139 11.07 -26.96 27.63
C ARG A 139 12.16 -25.97 27.22
N VAL A 140 11.95 -25.26 26.11
CA VAL A 140 12.92 -24.29 25.57
C VAL A 140 13.08 -23.11 26.51
N PHE A 141 11.97 -22.50 26.93
CA PHE A 141 12.01 -21.29 27.76
C PHE A 141 11.99 -21.60 29.26
N LYS A 142 11.85 -22.86 29.71
CA LYS A 142 11.77 -23.22 31.14
C LYS A 142 10.76 -22.37 31.92
N ILE A 143 9.62 -22.12 31.28
CA ILE A 143 8.49 -21.33 31.80
C ILE A 143 7.23 -22.18 31.69
N SER A 144 6.48 -22.27 32.78
CA SER A 144 5.17 -22.93 32.78
C SER A 144 4.10 -22.02 33.37
N ILE A 145 2.86 -22.28 32.97
CA ILE A 145 1.67 -21.63 33.52
C ILE A 145 1.01 -22.65 34.44
N ILE A 146 0.88 -22.27 35.70
CA ILE A 146 0.27 -23.10 36.74
C ILE A 146 -0.93 -22.37 37.34
N LYS A 147 -1.83 -23.14 37.94
CA LYS A 147 -2.90 -22.61 38.77
C LYS A 147 -2.32 -22.31 40.15
N ASP A 148 -2.54 -21.09 40.62
CA ASP A 148 -2.24 -20.70 42.00
C ASP A 148 -3.34 -21.25 42.91
N GLU A 149 -3.00 -22.25 43.72
CA GLU A 149 -3.88 -22.89 44.70
C GLU A 149 -3.64 -22.37 46.12
N THR A 150 -2.97 -21.22 46.28
CA THR A 150 -2.91 -20.55 47.58
C THR A 150 -4.32 -20.41 48.15
N ALA A 151 -4.49 -20.76 49.43
CA ALA A 151 -5.77 -20.78 50.12
C ALA A 151 -6.30 -19.35 50.32
N ILE A 152 -6.81 -18.74 49.26
CA ILE A 152 -7.45 -17.43 49.30
C ILE A 152 -8.91 -17.65 49.74
N PRO A 153 -9.39 -16.96 50.79
CA PRO A 153 -10.79 -17.01 51.17
C PRO A 153 -11.70 -16.72 49.97
N ILE A 154 -12.76 -17.51 49.80
CA ILE A 154 -13.58 -17.46 48.58
C ILE A 154 -14.23 -16.08 48.35
N VAL A 155 -14.50 -15.35 49.44
CA VAL A 155 -14.98 -13.97 49.41
C VAL A 155 -13.95 -13.02 48.77
N ARG A 156 -12.66 -13.15 49.14
CA ARG A 156 -11.58 -12.35 48.52
C ARG A 156 -11.40 -12.70 47.05
N LEU A 157 -11.54 -13.98 46.69
CA LEU A 157 -11.48 -14.42 45.30
C LEU A 157 -12.62 -13.84 44.45
N LEU A 158 -13.85 -13.82 44.97
CA LEU A 158 -14.99 -13.20 44.30
C LEU A 158 -14.81 -11.70 44.12
N LEU A 159 -14.34 -10.99 45.15
CA LEU A 159 -14.03 -9.56 45.06
C LEU A 159 -12.95 -9.28 44.01
N TYR A 160 -11.91 -10.12 43.94
CA TYR A 160 -10.86 -10.02 42.95
C TYR A 160 -11.41 -10.18 41.52
N LYS A 161 -12.22 -11.20 41.27
CA LYS A 161 -12.87 -11.41 39.96
C LYS A 161 -13.81 -10.29 39.58
N LYS A 162 -14.59 -9.75 40.53
CA LYS A 162 -15.46 -8.58 40.30
C LYS A 162 -14.63 -7.37 39.84
N ARG A 163 -13.47 -7.12 40.46
CA ARG A 163 -12.56 -6.04 40.05
C ARG A 163 -11.99 -6.25 38.65
N ILE A 164 -11.60 -7.48 38.31
CA ILE A 164 -11.14 -7.81 36.96
C ILE A 164 -12.24 -7.55 35.93
N ILE A 165 -13.46 -8.05 36.15
CA ILE A 165 -14.61 -7.82 35.26
C ILE A 165 -14.87 -6.31 35.07
N GLY A 166 -14.90 -5.55 36.17
CA GLY A 166 -15.10 -4.10 36.12
C GLY A 166 -13.97 -3.37 35.37
N SER A 167 -12.72 -3.74 35.61
CA SER A 167 -11.56 -3.14 34.93
C SER A 167 -11.57 -3.46 33.43
N TYR A 168 -12.00 -4.66 33.05
CA TYR A 168 -12.13 -5.06 31.66
C TYR A 168 -13.22 -4.28 30.94
N LEU A 169 -14.37 -4.07 31.59
CA LEU A 169 -15.43 -3.21 31.05
C LEU A 169 -14.96 -1.77 30.86
N ILE A 170 -14.27 -1.20 31.85
CA ILE A 170 -13.71 0.16 31.75
C ILE A 170 -12.71 0.24 30.59
N LEU A 171 -11.83 -0.77 30.45
CA LEU A 171 -10.86 -0.82 29.35
C LEU A 171 -11.54 -0.81 27.97
N ILE A 172 -12.60 -1.61 27.78
CA ILE A 172 -13.39 -1.64 26.54
C ILE A 172 -13.98 -0.24 26.27
N VAL A 173 -14.68 0.35 27.25
CA VAL A 173 -15.36 1.65 27.09
C VAL A 173 -14.36 2.76 26.76
N VAL A 174 -13.27 2.84 27.52
CA VAL A 174 -12.23 3.86 27.33
C VAL A 174 -11.57 3.70 25.96
N ALA A 175 -11.15 2.49 25.59
CA ALA A 175 -10.48 2.27 24.31
C ALA A 175 -11.39 2.56 23.11
N THR A 176 -12.68 2.24 23.20
CA THR A 176 -13.66 2.57 22.16
C THR A 176 -13.91 4.07 22.06
N ALA A 177 -14.13 4.76 23.18
CA ALA A 177 -14.29 6.21 23.19
C ALA A 177 -13.05 6.92 22.63
N VAL A 178 -11.87 6.45 23.00
CA VAL A 178 -10.59 6.97 22.53
C VAL A 178 -10.40 6.73 21.03
N ARG A 179 -10.68 5.51 20.51
CA ARG A 179 -10.57 5.23 19.07
C ARG A 179 -11.51 6.13 18.26
N LEU A 180 -12.77 6.26 18.71
CA LEU A 180 -13.76 7.14 18.05
C LEU A 180 -13.29 8.60 18.05
N THR A 181 -12.84 9.11 19.21
CA THR A 181 -12.33 10.48 19.34
C THR A 181 -11.11 10.70 18.45
N ASN A 182 -10.18 9.74 18.38
CA ASN A 182 -9.02 9.81 17.51
C ASN A 182 -9.44 9.86 16.04
N THR A 183 -10.32 8.95 15.61
CA THR A 183 -10.84 8.93 14.23
C THR A 183 -11.47 10.26 13.84
N VAL A 184 -12.32 10.84 14.70
CA VAL A 184 -12.97 12.14 14.44
C VAL A 184 -11.95 13.28 14.43
N ALA A 185 -11.00 13.28 15.37
CA ALA A 185 -10.00 14.34 15.48
C ALA A 185 -8.97 14.35 14.34
N THR A 186 -8.71 13.20 13.71
CA THR A 186 -7.68 13.08 12.67
C THR A 186 -8.22 13.13 11.24
N ASN A 187 -9.53 13.06 11.03
CA ASN A 187 -10.13 13.00 9.69
C ASN A 187 -10.96 14.23 9.36
N THR A 188 -11.11 14.54 8.07
CA THR A 188 -11.97 15.64 7.63
C THR A 188 -13.44 15.25 7.78
N PRO A 189 -14.34 16.21 8.12
CA PRO A 189 -15.77 15.93 8.28
C PRO A 189 -16.40 15.27 7.05
N ASP A 190 -16.02 15.68 5.85
CA ASP A 190 -16.56 15.13 4.59
C ASP A 190 -16.16 13.67 4.37
N PHE A 191 -14.93 13.30 4.75
CA PHE A 191 -14.47 11.93 4.67
C PHE A 191 -15.17 11.05 5.72
N TYR A 192 -15.36 11.57 6.94
CA TYR A 192 -16.09 10.88 8.01
C TYR A 192 -17.56 10.63 7.68
N ASN A 193 -18.28 11.65 7.21
CA ASN A 193 -19.74 11.58 7.03
C ASN A 193 -20.18 10.65 5.89
N ASN A 194 -19.37 10.54 4.84
CA ASN A 194 -19.75 9.82 3.63
C ASN A 194 -19.15 8.40 3.55
N GLU A 195 -18.13 8.09 4.35
CA GLU A 195 -17.26 6.92 4.11
C GLU A 195 -16.85 6.20 5.40
N GLN A 196 -17.74 6.14 6.40
CA GLN A 196 -17.46 5.69 7.77
C GLN A 196 -16.66 4.38 7.87
N MET A 197 -16.86 3.42 6.96
CA MET A 197 -16.11 2.16 6.95
C MET A 197 -14.64 2.30 6.55
N PHE A 198 -14.26 3.32 5.79
CA PHE A 198 -12.89 3.56 5.31
C PHE A 198 -12.10 4.52 6.20
N VAL A 199 -12.72 5.07 7.24
CA VAL A 199 -12.10 6.05 8.13
C VAL A 199 -11.52 5.35 9.36
N THR A 200 -10.21 5.51 9.55
CA THR A 200 -9.46 5.03 10.71
C THR A 200 -8.65 6.17 11.31
N PRO A 201 -8.12 6.03 12.54
CA PRO A 201 -7.14 6.99 13.03
C PRO A 201 -5.96 7.10 12.06
N ARG A 202 -5.51 8.33 11.79
CA ARG A 202 -4.41 8.65 10.87
C ARG A 202 -3.50 9.73 11.50
N PRO A 203 -2.38 10.15 10.87
CA PRO A 203 -1.56 11.24 11.39
C PRO A 203 -2.39 12.51 11.65
N THR A 204 -2.05 13.24 12.72
CA THR A 204 -2.71 14.51 13.07
C THR A 204 -2.15 15.67 12.25
N SER A 205 -2.95 16.73 12.05
CA SER A 205 -2.48 17.98 11.45
C SER A 205 -1.26 18.56 12.18
N HIS A 206 -1.16 18.38 13.51
CA HIS A 206 0.01 18.80 14.28
C HIS A 206 1.25 17.98 13.93
N SER A 207 1.14 16.65 13.87
CA SER A 207 2.26 15.76 13.55
C SER A 207 2.87 16.01 12.17
N VAL A 208 2.09 16.61 11.25
CA VAL A 208 2.54 16.93 9.89
C VAL A 208 2.86 18.41 9.67
N LYS A 209 2.87 19.25 10.72
CA LYS A 209 3.06 20.70 10.61
C LYS A 209 4.27 21.09 9.77
N LYS A 210 5.42 20.42 9.95
CA LYS A 210 6.65 20.70 9.18
C LYS A 210 6.47 20.51 7.66
N TYR A 211 5.59 19.61 7.25
CA TYR A 211 5.28 19.35 5.83
C TYR A 211 4.39 20.47 5.28
N VAL A 212 3.39 20.88 6.05
CA VAL A 212 2.48 21.99 5.72
C VAL A 212 3.26 23.30 5.58
N ASP A 213 4.12 23.62 6.56
CA ASP A 213 4.94 24.84 6.54
C ASP A 213 5.84 24.88 5.28
N TYR A 214 6.40 23.73 4.88
CA TYR A 214 7.19 23.62 3.65
C TYR A 214 6.35 23.89 2.40
N LEU A 215 5.17 23.26 2.27
CA LEU A 215 4.29 23.43 1.11
C LEU A 215 3.79 24.87 0.97
N GLN A 216 3.52 25.56 2.07
CA GLN A 216 3.10 26.96 2.05
C GLN A 216 4.13 27.87 1.38
N GLN A 217 5.41 27.52 1.47
CA GLN A 217 6.53 28.34 0.98
C GLN A 217 7.11 27.87 -0.35
N ASN A 218 7.04 26.57 -0.66
CA ASN A 218 7.85 25.94 -1.72
C ASN A 218 7.05 25.25 -2.82
N ARG A 219 5.71 25.19 -2.71
CA ARG A 219 4.87 24.59 -3.75
C ARG A 219 4.81 25.49 -4.99
N GLN A 220 4.68 24.87 -6.15
CA GLN A 220 4.58 25.53 -7.45
C GLN A 220 3.38 24.99 -8.23
N ASP A 221 2.95 25.76 -9.23
CA ASP A 221 2.07 25.24 -10.28
C ASP A 221 2.74 24.06 -11.02
N ILE A 222 1.94 23.07 -11.42
CA ILE A 222 2.44 21.80 -12.00
C ILE A 222 3.16 22.04 -13.34
N ASN A 223 2.54 22.80 -14.24
CA ASN A 223 3.11 23.07 -15.56
C ASN A 223 4.39 23.89 -15.42
N ASN A 224 4.35 24.94 -14.59
CA ASN A 224 5.52 25.77 -14.30
C ASN A 224 6.68 24.94 -13.74
N TYR A 225 6.42 24.06 -12.77
CA TYR A 225 7.42 23.20 -12.17
C TYR A 225 8.08 22.29 -13.20
N VAL A 226 7.30 21.56 -14.01
CA VAL A 226 7.85 20.63 -15.01
C VAL A 226 8.62 21.38 -16.09
N LEU A 227 8.11 22.51 -16.57
CA LEU A 227 8.81 23.35 -17.55
C LEU A 227 10.10 23.98 -16.99
N GLU A 228 10.13 24.29 -15.69
CA GLU A 228 11.33 24.75 -15.03
C GLU A 228 12.41 23.67 -14.90
N LEU A 229 12.03 22.40 -14.71
CA LEU A 229 13.00 21.29 -14.74
C LEU A 229 13.77 21.26 -16.06
N PHE A 230 13.12 21.56 -17.20
CA PHE A 230 13.77 21.63 -18.51
C PHE A 230 14.79 22.77 -18.69
N LYS A 231 14.98 23.64 -17.69
CA LYS A 231 16.11 24.58 -17.66
C LYS A 231 17.42 23.91 -17.23
N THR A 232 17.33 22.84 -16.45
CA THR A 232 18.46 22.12 -15.86
C THR A 232 18.66 20.74 -16.51
N TYR A 233 17.56 20.04 -16.73
CA TYR A 233 17.49 18.70 -17.28
C TYR A 233 17.05 18.73 -18.74
N ASP A 234 17.57 17.80 -19.52
CA ASP A 234 17.21 17.67 -20.94
C ASP A 234 16.02 16.70 -21.07
N HIS A 235 15.96 15.67 -20.22
CA HIS A 235 14.90 14.66 -20.25
C HIS A 235 14.18 14.57 -18.91
N VAL A 236 12.85 14.65 -18.94
CA VAL A 236 12.01 14.55 -17.74
C VAL A 236 11.13 13.31 -17.84
N ILE A 237 11.15 12.47 -16.79
CA ILE A 237 10.32 11.27 -16.69
C ILE A 237 9.19 11.54 -15.70
N LEU A 238 7.94 11.39 -16.13
CA LEU A 238 6.79 11.31 -15.24
C LEU A 238 6.58 9.85 -14.81
N CYS A 239 6.65 9.63 -13.51
CA CYS A 239 6.28 8.37 -12.88
C CYS A 239 4.76 8.33 -12.73
N GLU A 240 4.12 7.63 -13.66
CA GLU A 240 2.68 7.37 -13.67
C GLU A 240 2.24 6.68 -12.38
N ARG A 241 0.99 6.94 -11.97
CA ARG A 241 0.27 6.16 -10.97
C ARG A 241 -0.04 4.75 -11.51
N ILE A 242 -1.01 4.07 -10.91
CA ILE A 242 -1.52 2.82 -11.46
C ILE A 242 -2.10 3.08 -12.87
N HIS A 243 -1.79 2.19 -13.81
CA HIS A 243 -2.15 2.38 -15.21
C HIS A 243 -3.61 2.73 -15.52
N PRO A 244 -4.65 2.21 -14.83
CA PRO A 244 -6.01 2.59 -15.16
C PRO A 244 -6.45 3.94 -14.57
N GLU A 245 -5.63 4.62 -13.76
CA GLU A 245 -6.02 5.86 -13.08
C GLU A 245 -6.23 6.99 -14.08
N MET A 246 -7.42 7.59 -14.05
CA MET A 246 -7.91 8.50 -15.07
C MET A 246 -7.42 9.92 -14.87
N THR A 247 -7.41 10.42 -13.63
CA THR A 247 -7.24 11.85 -13.36
C THR A 247 -5.84 12.35 -13.71
N GLN A 248 -4.81 11.52 -13.60
CA GLN A 248 -3.46 11.88 -14.01
C GLN A 248 -3.34 12.24 -15.50
N TYR A 249 -4.16 11.65 -16.39
CA TYR A 249 -4.08 11.94 -17.83
C TYR A 249 -4.72 13.27 -18.20
N ASP A 250 -5.62 13.81 -17.36
CA ASP A 250 -6.08 15.19 -17.51
C ASP A 250 -4.95 16.17 -17.16
N MET A 251 -4.18 15.88 -16.11
CA MET A 251 -2.99 16.67 -15.75
C MET A 251 -1.90 16.59 -16.82
N ILE A 252 -1.59 15.39 -17.31
CA ILE A 252 -0.61 15.18 -18.38
C ILE A 252 -1.05 15.89 -19.65
N TYR A 253 -2.33 15.79 -20.03
CA TYR A 253 -2.88 16.50 -21.18
C TYR A 253 -2.68 18.02 -21.03
N ASN A 254 -3.02 18.60 -19.88
CA ASN A 254 -2.82 20.03 -19.62
C ASN A 254 -1.34 20.45 -19.69
N LEU A 255 -0.41 19.58 -19.31
CA LEU A 255 1.03 19.83 -19.42
C LEU A 255 1.51 19.80 -20.86
N VAL A 256 1.19 18.74 -21.61
CA VAL A 256 1.74 18.54 -22.97
C VAL A 256 1.09 19.45 -24.01
N THR A 257 -0.06 20.04 -23.69
CA THR A 257 -0.76 21.01 -24.56
C THR A 257 -0.47 22.47 -24.21
N ASP A 258 0.33 22.72 -23.17
CA ASP A 258 0.84 24.06 -22.85
C ASP A 258 1.73 24.56 -24.00
N GLU A 259 1.50 25.78 -24.49
CA GLU A 259 2.27 26.35 -25.61
C GLU A 259 3.78 26.31 -25.36
N ARG A 260 4.20 26.53 -24.11
CA ARG A 260 5.63 26.48 -23.74
C ARG A 260 6.18 25.06 -23.87
N PHE A 261 5.36 24.03 -23.63
CA PHE A 261 5.75 22.65 -23.85
C PHE A 261 5.87 22.37 -25.35
N VAL A 262 4.86 22.75 -26.13
CA VAL A 262 4.82 22.56 -27.59
C VAL A 262 6.04 23.20 -28.25
N ASP A 263 6.38 24.43 -27.88
CA ASP A 263 7.45 25.19 -28.51
C ASP A 263 8.85 24.77 -28.08
N ASN A 264 9.02 24.32 -26.83
CA ASN A 264 10.35 24.07 -26.25
C ASN A 264 10.70 22.60 -26.07
N VAL A 265 9.72 21.70 -26.08
CA VAL A 265 9.90 20.25 -25.86
C VAL A 265 9.27 19.45 -27.00
N GLY A 266 7.97 19.63 -27.25
CA GLY A 266 7.24 19.07 -28.39
C GLY A 266 7.22 17.54 -28.51
N THR A 267 7.82 16.80 -27.57
CA THR A 267 8.00 15.35 -27.66
C THR A 267 7.60 14.64 -26.38
N LEU A 268 6.79 13.60 -26.55
CA LEU A 268 6.29 12.71 -25.51
C LEU A 268 6.63 11.25 -25.83
N PHE A 269 7.46 10.62 -25.02
CA PHE A 269 7.63 9.18 -25.00
C PHE A 269 6.67 8.52 -24.01
N THR A 270 6.26 7.29 -24.27
CA THR A 270 5.38 6.53 -23.36
C THR A 270 5.74 5.04 -23.33
N GLU A 271 5.66 4.46 -22.13
CA GLU A 271 5.68 3.00 -21.94
C GLU A 271 4.56 2.31 -22.72
N ILE A 272 3.40 2.97 -22.85
CA ILE A 272 2.19 2.33 -23.36
C ILE A 272 2.25 2.28 -24.89
N GLY A 273 2.53 1.10 -25.41
CA GLY A 273 2.46 0.79 -26.82
C GLY A 273 3.77 0.30 -27.42
N SER A 274 3.67 -0.37 -28.56
CA SER A 274 4.85 -0.86 -29.27
C SER A 274 5.45 0.23 -30.15
N ALA A 275 6.78 0.38 -30.13
CA ALA A 275 7.54 1.21 -31.04
C ALA A 275 7.29 0.85 -32.52
N GLU A 276 6.90 -0.40 -32.80
CA GLU A 276 6.55 -0.89 -34.14
C GLU A 276 5.22 -0.28 -34.66
N SER A 277 4.39 0.28 -33.77
CA SER A 277 3.08 0.87 -34.12
C SER A 277 3.13 2.38 -34.38
N ARG A 278 4.30 3.01 -34.31
CA ARG A 278 4.47 4.48 -34.48
C ARG A 278 3.97 4.96 -35.85
N ASP A 279 4.25 4.23 -36.93
CA ASP A 279 3.80 4.59 -38.28
C ASP A 279 2.28 4.48 -38.44
N ALA A 280 1.68 3.46 -37.83
CA ALA A 280 0.22 3.29 -37.79
C ALA A 280 -0.44 4.45 -37.02
N TYR A 281 0.14 4.86 -35.89
CA TYR A 281 -0.35 6.01 -35.15
C TYR A 281 -0.20 7.32 -35.92
N LYS A 282 0.94 7.53 -36.58
CA LYS A 282 1.14 8.70 -37.45
C LYS A 282 0.07 8.75 -38.54
N THR A 283 -0.20 7.61 -39.18
CA THR A 283 -1.25 7.49 -40.20
C THR A 283 -2.62 7.85 -39.63
N PHE A 284 -2.95 7.36 -38.43
CA PHE A 284 -4.19 7.70 -37.75
C PHE A 284 -4.31 9.21 -37.47
N VAL A 285 -3.24 9.85 -36.96
CA VAL A 285 -3.24 11.29 -36.64
C VAL A 285 -3.35 12.17 -37.90
N ASP A 286 -2.69 11.78 -38.98
CA ASP A 286 -2.69 12.51 -40.25
C ASP A 286 -4.01 12.34 -41.04
N THR A 287 -4.85 11.38 -40.68
CA THR A 287 -6.11 11.11 -41.38
C THR A 287 -7.23 12.03 -40.89
N SER A 288 -7.84 12.78 -41.80
CA SER A 288 -9.07 13.52 -41.49
C SER A 288 -10.28 12.60 -41.52
N PHE A 289 -10.90 12.40 -40.36
CA PHE A 289 -12.14 11.64 -40.23
C PHE A 289 -13.38 12.54 -40.29
N SER A 290 -14.47 12.05 -40.89
CA SER A 290 -15.66 12.87 -41.14
C SER A 290 -16.50 13.15 -39.90
N ASN A 291 -16.35 12.38 -38.82
CA ASN A 291 -17.05 12.57 -37.55
C ASN A 291 -16.38 11.77 -36.41
N ASP A 292 -16.76 12.08 -35.17
CA ASP A 292 -16.21 11.49 -33.94
C ASP A 292 -16.43 9.97 -33.83
N THR A 293 -17.53 9.43 -34.36
CA THR A 293 -17.79 7.99 -34.36
C THR A 293 -16.76 7.24 -35.20
N ILE A 294 -16.32 7.80 -36.33
CA ILE A 294 -15.27 7.19 -37.14
C ILE A 294 -13.92 7.30 -36.43
N VAL A 295 -13.60 8.45 -35.84
CA VAL A 295 -12.37 8.63 -35.03
C VAL A 295 -12.28 7.54 -33.96
N GLU A 296 -13.36 7.31 -33.20
CA GLU A 296 -13.35 6.31 -32.13
C GLU A 296 -13.22 4.87 -32.64
N LYS A 297 -13.83 4.53 -33.79
CA LYS A 297 -13.69 3.20 -34.39
C LYS A 297 -12.27 2.93 -34.87
N GLU A 298 -11.69 3.89 -35.57
CA GLU A 298 -10.32 3.81 -36.09
C GLU A 298 -9.30 3.80 -34.95
N LEU A 299 -9.54 4.60 -33.90
CA LEU A 299 -8.71 4.55 -32.70
C LEU A 299 -8.84 3.19 -31.99
N ALA A 300 -10.04 2.63 -31.88
CA ALA A 300 -10.24 1.30 -31.30
C ALA A 300 -9.52 0.21 -32.12
N ALA A 301 -9.56 0.30 -33.46
CA ALA A 301 -8.83 -0.59 -34.35
C ALA A 301 -7.31 -0.46 -34.18
N PHE A 302 -6.79 0.77 -34.08
CA PHE A 302 -5.39 1.04 -33.76
C PHE A 302 -5.00 0.46 -32.40
N MET A 303 -5.86 0.58 -31.39
CA MET A 303 -5.61 -0.04 -30.09
C MET A 303 -5.49 -1.56 -30.18
N MET A 304 -6.09 -2.25 -31.15
CA MET A 304 -5.86 -3.71 -31.31
C MET A 304 -4.44 -4.04 -31.78
N GLU A 305 -3.79 -3.10 -32.47
CA GLU A 305 -2.44 -3.26 -33.04
C GLU A 305 -1.36 -2.73 -32.09
N ASN A 306 -1.65 -1.66 -31.36
CA ASN A 306 -0.71 -1.01 -30.43
C ASN A 306 -0.65 -1.75 -29.08
N GLN A 307 -0.12 -2.97 -29.09
CA GLN A 307 -0.05 -3.85 -27.93
C GLN A 307 1.39 -4.18 -27.51
N THR A 308 1.54 -4.60 -26.24
CA THR A 308 2.84 -4.90 -25.64
C THR A 308 2.83 -6.27 -24.94
N VAL A 309 2.72 -6.31 -23.62
CA VAL A 309 2.79 -7.54 -22.79
C VAL A 309 1.43 -8.21 -22.63
N ASP A 310 0.38 -7.40 -22.58
CA ASP A 310 -0.99 -7.84 -22.37
C ASP A 310 -1.66 -8.30 -23.68
N LEU A 311 -2.76 -9.07 -23.54
CA LEU A 311 -3.64 -9.38 -24.66
C LEU A 311 -4.20 -8.10 -25.29
N LEU A 312 -4.70 -7.19 -24.45
CA LEU A 312 -5.22 -5.89 -24.85
C LEU A 312 -5.01 -4.88 -23.74
N TRP A 313 -4.46 -3.72 -24.08
CA TRP A 313 -4.37 -2.57 -23.19
C TRP A 313 -5.73 -1.90 -23.05
N THR A 314 -6.52 -2.37 -22.09
CA THR A 314 -7.93 -1.94 -21.92
C THR A 314 -8.11 -0.61 -21.22
N ARG A 315 -7.05 0.14 -20.90
CA ARG A 315 -7.15 1.31 -20.01
C ARG A 315 -7.86 2.47 -20.71
N THR A 316 -8.97 2.92 -20.15
CA THR A 316 -9.83 3.97 -20.75
C THR A 316 -9.10 5.30 -20.87
N ASN A 317 -8.24 5.62 -19.90
CA ASN A 317 -7.47 6.85 -19.87
C ASN A 317 -6.58 7.02 -21.10
N TRP A 318 -5.91 5.96 -21.54
CA TRP A 318 -5.02 5.99 -22.68
C TRP A 318 -5.78 6.19 -23.99
N PHE A 319 -6.88 5.45 -24.18
CA PHE A 319 -7.79 5.68 -25.31
C PHE A 319 -8.27 7.14 -25.37
N ASN A 320 -8.76 7.66 -24.24
CA ASN A 320 -9.24 9.04 -24.16
C ASN A 320 -8.12 10.06 -24.39
N PHE A 321 -6.91 9.79 -23.89
CA PHE A 321 -5.75 10.65 -24.08
C PHE A 321 -5.35 10.72 -25.56
N LEU A 322 -5.22 9.57 -26.24
CA LEU A 322 -4.90 9.54 -27.68
C LEU A 322 -5.98 10.24 -28.52
N LYS A 323 -7.26 10.08 -28.18
CA LYS A 323 -8.37 10.80 -28.82
C LYS A 323 -8.25 12.32 -28.63
N LYS A 324 -7.98 12.78 -27.41
CA LYS A 324 -7.76 14.21 -27.13
C LYS A 324 -6.55 14.76 -27.87
N MET A 325 -5.46 13.98 -27.95
CA MET A 325 -4.25 14.36 -28.67
C MET A 325 -4.44 14.39 -30.19
N TYR A 326 -5.25 13.48 -30.76
CA TYR A 326 -5.68 13.55 -32.16
C TYR A 326 -6.28 14.93 -32.47
N TYR A 327 -7.32 15.34 -31.71
CA TYR A 327 -7.96 16.64 -31.93
C TYR A 327 -7.05 17.83 -31.65
N PHE A 328 -6.13 17.71 -30.70
CA PHE A 328 -5.18 18.78 -30.40
C PHE A 328 -4.13 18.95 -31.51
N ASN A 329 -3.64 17.84 -32.09
CA ASN A 329 -2.60 17.84 -33.11
C ASN A 329 -3.15 18.04 -34.54
N HIS A 330 -4.45 17.78 -34.76
CA HIS A 330 -5.04 17.89 -36.09
C HIS A 330 -4.84 19.30 -36.67
N ASP A 331 -4.37 19.37 -37.91
CA ASP A 331 -4.10 20.61 -38.65
C ASP A 331 -3.10 21.58 -37.99
N LYS A 332 -2.27 21.13 -37.04
CA LYS A 332 -1.20 21.96 -36.46
C LYS A 332 0.11 21.84 -37.24
N ASP A 333 0.72 22.99 -37.50
CA ASP A 333 2.08 23.07 -38.06
C ASP A 333 3.15 22.51 -37.11
N ASN A 334 2.96 22.67 -35.79
CA ASN A 334 3.85 22.16 -34.75
C ASN A 334 3.08 21.22 -33.80
N PRO A 335 2.87 19.94 -34.18
CA PRO A 335 2.18 18.97 -33.34
C PRO A 335 3.09 18.44 -32.23
N VAL A 336 2.49 17.92 -31.16
CA VAL A 336 3.21 17.17 -30.14
C VAL A 336 3.44 15.75 -30.65
N ASN A 337 4.71 15.35 -30.77
CA ASN A 337 5.10 14.02 -31.23
C ASN A 337 4.95 13.01 -30.09
N ILE A 338 4.16 11.95 -30.30
CA ILE A 338 3.98 10.86 -29.33
C ILE A 338 4.68 9.60 -29.84
N PHE A 339 5.62 9.10 -29.06
CA PHE A 339 6.42 7.93 -29.39
C PHE A 339 6.21 6.80 -28.37
N PHE A 340 5.72 5.66 -28.84
CA PHE A 340 5.63 4.45 -28.01
C PHE A 340 6.99 3.76 -27.93
N THR A 341 7.37 3.26 -26.76
CA THR A 341 8.76 2.81 -26.53
C THR A 341 8.92 1.32 -26.30
N ASP A 342 7.84 0.63 -25.97
CA ASP A 342 7.89 -0.80 -25.67
C ASP A 342 7.85 -1.62 -26.96
N LYS A 343 7.78 -2.94 -26.83
CA LYS A 343 7.73 -3.90 -27.92
C LYS A 343 6.47 -4.75 -27.81
N ASP A 344 5.99 -5.30 -28.93
CA ASP A 344 5.01 -6.37 -28.88
C ASP A 344 5.64 -7.69 -28.36
N TRP A 345 5.31 -8.07 -27.14
CA TRP A 345 5.90 -9.21 -26.42
C TRP A 345 5.15 -10.51 -26.66
N ILE A 346 4.93 -10.85 -27.94
CA ILE A 346 4.44 -12.18 -28.34
C ILE A 346 5.46 -13.25 -27.92
N ASP A 347 6.74 -13.03 -28.23
CA ASP A 347 7.84 -13.81 -27.65
C ASP A 347 8.32 -13.17 -26.34
N LYS A 348 8.13 -13.89 -25.24
CA LYS A 348 8.50 -13.46 -23.89
C LYS A 348 9.90 -13.94 -23.46
N SER A 349 10.67 -14.57 -24.35
CA SER A 349 12.01 -15.11 -24.08
C SER A 349 12.99 -14.08 -23.49
N LEU A 350 12.87 -12.81 -23.92
CA LEU A 350 13.73 -11.70 -23.49
C LEU A 350 13.02 -10.66 -22.60
N ILE A 351 11.87 -11.00 -22.01
CA ILE A 351 11.06 -10.03 -21.24
C ILE A 351 11.83 -9.39 -20.06
N TYR A 352 12.85 -10.06 -19.54
CA TYR A 352 13.73 -9.54 -18.49
C TYR A 352 14.59 -8.35 -18.96
N THR A 353 14.72 -8.14 -20.27
CA THR A 353 15.41 -7.00 -20.88
C THR A 353 14.47 -5.85 -21.28
N ARG A 354 13.18 -5.94 -20.94
CA ARG A 354 12.14 -4.97 -21.35
C ARG A 354 12.53 -3.52 -21.07
N ASP A 355 12.97 -3.24 -19.85
CA ASP A 355 13.41 -1.89 -19.44
C ASP A 355 14.58 -1.34 -20.27
N SER A 356 15.57 -2.18 -20.59
CA SER A 356 16.70 -1.75 -21.43
C SER A 356 16.28 -1.52 -22.88
N LEU A 357 15.35 -2.30 -23.41
CA LEU A 357 14.86 -2.13 -24.77
C LEU A 357 13.98 -0.88 -24.91
N MET A 358 13.13 -0.59 -23.92
CA MET A 358 12.39 0.67 -23.87
C MET A 358 13.33 1.88 -23.83
N ALA A 359 14.37 1.81 -22.98
CA ALA A 359 15.36 2.87 -22.91
C ALA A 359 16.13 3.03 -24.23
N GLU A 360 16.54 1.95 -24.88
CA GLU A 360 17.23 1.99 -26.17
C GLU A 360 16.34 2.59 -27.27
N SER A 361 15.05 2.26 -27.28
CA SER A 361 14.06 2.86 -28.19
C SER A 361 13.98 4.38 -28.02
N ILE A 362 14.00 4.88 -26.78
CA ILE A 362 14.03 6.32 -26.48
C ILE A 362 15.37 6.94 -26.90
N ILE A 363 16.49 6.36 -26.48
CA ILE A 363 17.85 6.88 -26.72
C ILE A 363 18.13 6.97 -28.22
N SER A 364 17.81 5.92 -28.98
CA SER A 364 17.98 5.89 -30.43
C SER A 364 17.16 6.97 -31.12
N THR A 365 15.89 7.14 -30.72
CA THR A 365 15.00 8.19 -31.27
C THR A 365 15.52 9.60 -30.97
N ILE A 366 15.96 9.85 -29.73
CA ILE A 366 16.56 11.14 -29.35
C ILE A 366 17.77 11.47 -30.23
N LYS A 367 18.61 10.48 -30.52
CA LYS A 367 19.81 10.64 -31.35
C LYS A 367 19.46 10.83 -32.83
N SER A 368 18.56 10.00 -33.39
CA SER A 368 18.19 10.07 -34.80
C SER A 368 17.51 11.38 -35.15
N ASP A 369 16.63 11.83 -34.27
CA ASP A 369 15.78 13.00 -34.52
C ASP A 369 16.41 14.28 -33.94
N SER A 370 17.62 14.16 -33.38
CA SER A 370 18.37 15.27 -32.77
C SER A 370 17.57 16.03 -31.71
N LEU A 371 16.78 15.31 -30.92
CA LEU A 371 15.91 15.88 -29.89
C LEU A 371 16.75 16.43 -28.75
N LYS A 372 16.54 17.71 -28.42
CA LYS A 372 17.23 18.35 -27.29
C LYS A 372 16.54 18.11 -25.95
N LYS A 373 15.22 17.95 -25.99
CA LYS A 373 14.38 17.79 -24.80
C LYS A 373 13.29 16.77 -25.05
N SER A 374 12.92 16.02 -24.01
CA SER A 374 11.78 15.12 -24.09
C SER A 374 11.10 14.89 -22.75
N LEU A 375 9.79 14.65 -22.79
CA LEU A 375 9.03 14.12 -21.67
C LEU A 375 8.79 12.63 -21.89
N THR A 376 8.92 11.81 -20.84
CA THR A 376 8.68 10.37 -20.91
C THR A 376 7.68 9.97 -19.83
N ILE A 377 6.61 9.26 -20.17
CA ILE A 377 5.67 8.66 -19.21
C ILE A 377 6.05 7.20 -19.01
N MET A 378 6.37 6.84 -17.77
CA MET A 378 6.70 5.48 -17.37
C MET A 378 5.93 5.12 -16.11
N ASN A 379 5.48 3.88 -16.01
CA ASN A 379 4.91 3.39 -14.76
C ASN A 379 5.92 3.42 -13.62
N TYR A 380 5.41 3.36 -12.38
CA TYR A 380 6.18 3.61 -11.18
C TYR A 380 7.53 2.91 -11.13
N ARG A 381 7.65 1.65 -11.55
CA ARG A 381 8.93 0.94 -11.55
C ARG A 381 9.85 1.39 -12.67
N HIS A 382 9.32 1.49 -13.89
CA HIS A 382 10.06 1.85 -15.09
C HIS A 382 10.66 3.27 -15.01
N ALA A 383 10.02 4.16 -14.25
CA ALA A 383 10.46 5.54 -14.03
C ALA A 383 11.62 5.71 -13.02
N TYR A 384 12.02 4.67 -12.30
CA TYR A 384 13.10 4.80 -11.31
C TYR A 384 14.47 4.93 -11.96
N LEU A 385 15.31 5.79 -11.38
CA LEU A 385 16.73 5.90 -11.73
C LEU A 385 17.59 4.85 -10.99
N THR A 386 17.01 3.70 -10.62
CA THR A 386 17.72 2.60 -9.96
C THR A 386 17.99 1.44 -10.92
N PRO A 387 19.09 0.66 -10.74
CA PRO A 387 19.49 -0.38 -11.69
C PRO A 387 18.36 -1.32 -12.13
N GLY A 388 18.34 -1.64 -13.42
CA GLY A 388 17.37 -2.55 -14.03
C GLY A 388 16.00 -1.94 -14.35
N ASN A 389 15.90 -0.61 -14.40
CA ASN A 389 14.70 0.12 -14.82
C ASN A 389 15.02 1.08 -15.98
N CYS A 390 14.03 1.40 -16.81
CA CYS A 390 14.17 2.26 -17.99
C CYS A 390 14.82 3.61 -17.64
N GLY A 391 14.33 4.28 -16.59
CA GLY A 391 14.87 5.55 -16.13
C GLY A 391 16.36 5.49 -15.78
N TYR A 392 16.84 4.39 -15.20
CA TYR A 392 18.26 4.19 -14.91
C TYR A 392 19.11 4.16 -16.18
N TYR A 393 18.66 3.44 -17.22
CA TYR A 393 19.39 3.40 -18.49
C TYR A 393 19.42 4.77 -19.18
N LEU A 394 18.33 5.55 -19.06
CA LEU A 394 18.31 6.94 -19.54
C LEU A 394 19.32 7.82 -18.79
N GLU A 395 19.38 7.72 -17.46
CA GLU A 395 20.37 8.46 -16.66
C GLU A 395 21.82 8.01 -16.97
N GLN A 396 22.04 6.75 -17.31
CA GLN A 396 23.36 6.30 -17.78
C GLN A 396 23.73 6.89 -19.16
N ALA A 397 22.75 7.01 -20.06
CA ALA A 397 22.97 7.61 -21.38
C ALA A 397 23.14 9.13 -21.33
N TYR A 398 22.48 9.79 -20.37
CA TYR A 398 22.49 11.25 -20.21
C TYR A 398 22.77 11.65 -18.74
N PRO A 399 23.98 11.42 -18.21
CA PRO A 399 24.28 11.63 -16.78
C PRO A 399 24.05 13.07 -16.31
N GLY A 400 23.29 13.22 -15.22
CA GLY A 400 22.94 14.52 -14.65
C GLY A 400 21.98 15.35 -15.52
N LYS A 401 21.43 14.76 -16.58
CA LYS A 401 20.50 15.41 -17.52
C LYS A 401 19.10 14.80 -17.51
N VAL A 402 18.85 13.81 -16.65
CA VAL A 402 17.54 13.21 -16.46
C VAL A 402 16.96 13.61 -15.11
N ALA A 403 15.72 14.09 -15.11
CA ALA A 403 14.90 14.21 -13.91
C ALA A 403 13.79 13.18 -13.94
N ASN A 404 13.38 12.69 -12.76
CA ASN A 404 12.17 11.88 -12.64
C ASN A 404 11.25 12.43 -11.55
N VAL A 405 9.96 12.53 -11.86
CA VAL A 405 8.97 13.20 -11.02
C VAL A 405 7.86 12.21 -10.69
N MET A 406 7.64 12.03 -9.39
CA MET A 406 6.58 11.18 -8.87
C MET A 406 5.23 11.89 -8.92
N ILE A 407 4.22 11.28 -9.54
CA ILE A 407 2.83 11.74 -9.35
C ILE A 407 2.29 11.06 -8.09
N ASN A 408 1.63 11.81 -7.19
CA ASN A 408 1.14 11.29 -5.91
C ASN A 408 0.31 10.03 -6.12
N THR A 409 0.64 8.98 -5.37
CA THR A 409 0.09 7.62 -5.53
C THR A 409 0.05 6.93 -4.16
N ALA A 410 -0.32 5.65 -4.16
CA ALA A 410 -0.32 4.77 -3.00
C ALA A 410 0.86 3.80 -3.02
N SER A 411 1.26 3.35 -1.83
CA SER A 411 2.19 2.24 -1.65
C SER A 411 1.52 0.92 -2.00
N ALA A 412 2.22 0.04 -2.70
CA ALA A 412 1.70 -1.24 -3.16
C ALA A 412 2.20 -2.42 -2.29
N PHE A 413 1.30 -3.34 -2.00
CA PHE A 413 1.59 -4.64 -1.39
C PHE A 413 1.27 -5.78 -2.37
N TYR A 414 2.20 -6.02 -3.30
CA TYR A 414 2.01 -6.99 -4.39
C TYR A 414 1.64 -8.40 -3.94
N GLY A 415 2.04 -8.83 -2.74
CA GLY A 415 1.67 -10.14 -2.20
C GLY A 415 0.17 -10.34 -1.97
N PHE A 416 -0.60 -9.26 -1.87
CA PHE A 416 -2.04 -9.30 -1.59
C PHE A 416 -2.89 -8.40 -2.50
N GLY A 417 -2.29 -7.75 -3.51
CA GLY A 417 -3.01 -6.83 -4.40
C GLY A 417 -3.63 -5.62 -3.69
N MET A 418 -3.11 -5.24 -2.51
CA MET A 418 -3.62 -4.13 -1.71
C MET A 418 -2.73 -2.89 -1.85
N MET A 419 -3.35 -1.72 -1.86
CA MET A 419 -2.67 -0.43 -1.85
C MET A 419 -2.96 0.33 -0.55
N PHE A 420 -2.01 1.16 -0.14
CA PHE A 420 -2.04 1.89 1.13
C PHE A 420 -1.56 3.33 0.90
N PRO A 421 -2.12 4.33 1.59
CA PRO A 421 -1.57 5.68 1.55
C PRO A 421 -0.09 5.69 1.95
N ILE A 422 0.74 6.42 1.19
CA ILE A 422 2.17 6.57 1.46
C ILE A 422 2.37 7.12 2.88
N GLN A 423 3.35 6.56 3.60
CA GLN A 423 3.66 6.95 4.97
C GLN A 423 2.42 6.90 5.89
N HIS A 424 1.53 5.94 5.67
CA HIS A 424 0.27 5.79 6.42
C HIS A 424 -0.64 7.02 6.37
N GLY A 425 -0.63 7.75 5.26
CA GLY A 425 -1.48 8.91 5.05
C GLY A 425 -0.88 10.23 5.56
N LYS A 426 0.38 10.22 5.99
CA LYS A 426 1.07 11.42 6.48
C LYS A 426 1.13 12.52 5.43
N TRP A 427 1.39 12.15 4.17
CA TRP A 427 1.44 13.10 3.07
C TRP A 427 0.05 13.61 2.72
N ASP A 428 -0.95 12.72 2.67
CA ASP A 428 -2.34 13.08 2.41
C ASP A 428 -2.87 14.12 3.41
N VAL A 429 -2.61 13.93 4.71
CA VAL A 429 -3.00 14.90 5.75
C VAL A 429 -2.31 16.25 5.53
N ALA A 430 -1.07 16.28 5.06
CA ALA A 430 -0.37 17.54 4.77
C ALA A 430 -0.94 18.25 3.53
N PHE A 431 -1.25 17.49 2.48
CA PHE A 431 -1.82 18.02 1.24
C PHE A 431 -3.24 18.56 1.45
N GLU A 432 -4.05 17.91 2.27
CA GLU A 432 -5.41 18.37 2.63
C GLU A 432 -5.44 19.70 3.39
N GLN A 433 -4.30 20.19 3.89
CA GLN A 433 -4.19 21.52 4.51
C GLN A 433 -3.93 22.63 3.48
N MET A 434 -3.66 22.29 2.22
CA MET A 434 -3.49 23.25 1.14
C MET A 434 -4.84 23.60 0.51
N PRO A 435 -5.04 24.85 0.08
CA PRO A 435 -6.29 25.26 -0.57
C PRO A 435 -6.39 24.73 -2.01
N GLU A 436 -5.26 24.50 -2.70
CA GLU A 436 -5.26 23.98 -4.07
C GLU A 436 -5.13 22.45 -4.08
N GLU A 437 -5.81 21.80 -5.04
CA GLU A 437 -5.74 20.35 -5.26
C GLU A 437 -4.72 19.97 -6.34
N GLY A 438 -3.83 20.88 -6.74
CA GLY A 438 -2.84 20.67 -7.78
C GLY A 438 -1.60 21.53 -7.56
N PHE A 439 -0.47 20.91 -7.25
CA PHE A 439 0.81 21.59 -7.09
C PHE A 439 1.98 20.61 -7.18
N ALA A 440 3.19 21.13 -7.36
CA ALA A 440 4.42 20.33 -7.40
C ALA A 440 5.53 20.95 -6.56
N PHE A 441 6.53 20.14 -6.18
CA PHE A 441 7.69 20.58 -5.42
C PHE A 441 8.88 19.60 -5.55
N ASN A 442 10.10 20.10 -5.35
CA ASN A 442 11.30 19.28 -5.30
C ASN A 442 11.37 18.43 -4.02
N PHE A 443 11.85 17.20 -4.14
CA PHE A 443 12.11 16.37 -2.96
C PHE A 443 13.35 16.81 -2.21
N ASP A 444 14.40 17.24 -2.92
CA ASP A 444 15.59 17.79 -2.28
C ASP A 444 15.25 19.00 -1.41
N GLY A 445 15.86 19.09 -0.22
CA GLY A 445 15.53 20.09 0.79
C GLY A 445 14.16 19.94 1.48
N SER A 446 13.26 19.09 0.99
CA SER A 446 11.91 18.94 1.54
C SER A 446 11.83 17.93 2.71
N PRO A 447 10.85 18.08 3.63
CA PRO A 447 10.58 17.04 4.64
C PRO A 447 10.04 15.74 4.03
N PHE A 448 9.43 15.79 2.84
CA PHE A 448 8.94 14.63 2.10
C PHE A 448 10.10 13.79 1.55
N GLY A 449 11.12 14.46 0.99
CA GLY A 449 12.30 13.82 0.42
C GLY A 449 13.10 13.01 1.45
N LYS A 450 13.04 13.42 2.72
CA LYS A 450 13.68 12.76 3.88
C LYS A 450 12.89 11.57 4.42
N ASP A 451 11.68 11.32 3.95
CA ASP A 451 10.93 10.15 4.35
C ASP A 451 11.49 8.90 3.67
N ARG A 452 11.50 7.77 4.40
CA ARG A 452 11.94 6.49 3.85
C ARG A 452 11.05 6.09 2.70
N PHE A 453 11.63 5.57 1.62
CA PHE A 453 10.88 5.10 0.48
C PHE A 453 10.03 3.86 0.86
N ASP A 454 8.72 4.01 0.88
CA ASP A 454 7.77 2.96 1.26
C ASP A 454 6.76 2.61 0.16
N HIS A 455 6.97 3.09 -1.07
CA HIS A 455 6.14 2.77 -2.25
C HIS A 455 5.97 1.24 -2.44
N PHE A 456 6.94 0.43 -2.02
CA PHE A 456 6.76 -1.00 -1.82
C PHE A 456 6.89 -1.34 -0.34
N LEU A 457 5.89 -2.05 0.16
CA LEU A 457 5.83 -2.44 1.57
C LEU A 457 7.01 -3.32 1.96
N TYR A 458 7.47 -3.06 3.19
CA TYR A 458 8.55 -3.65 4.00
C TYR A 458 9.44 -4.72 3.32
N TRP A 459 10.76 -4.58 3.53
CA TRP A 459 11.81 -5.56 3.19
C TRP A 459 12.38 -5.51 1.76
N SER A 460 11.96 -4.54 0.93
CA SER A 460 12.72 -4.20 -0.30
C SER A 460 14.05 -3.52 0.05
N PRO A 461 15.17 -3.82 -0.64
CA PRO A 461 16.42 -3.06 -0.51
C PRO A 461 16.23 -1.56 -0.74
N LEU A 462 15.22 -1.18 -1.53
CA LEU A 462 14.86 0.21 -1.80
C LEU A 462 14.37 0.94 -0.54
N ASN A 463 13.85 0.25 0.48
CA ASN A 463 13.34 0.87 1.70
C ASN A 463 14.46 1.44 2.60
N LYS A 464 15.73 1.21 2.24
CA LYS A 464 16.89 1.88 2.85
C LYS A 464 17.11 3.29 2.29
N LYS A 465 16.55 3.59 1.12
CA LYS A 465 16.59 4.90 0.47
C LYS A 465 15.49 5.81 1.00
N HIS A 466 15.66 7.11 0.80
CA HIS A 466 14.62 8.10 0.99
C HIS A 466 14.01 8.51 -0.35
N TYR A 467 12.88 9.22 -0.33
CA TYR A 467 12.21 9.66 -1.57
C TYR A 467 13.10 10.55 -2.45
N GLN A 468 13.94 11.41 -1.86
CA GLN A 468 14.91 12.22 -2.60
C GLN A 468 16.00 11.39 -3.30
N ASP A 469 16.28 10.17 -2.83
CA ASP A 469 17.25 9.27 -3.47
C ASP A 469 16.64 8.49 -4.66
N MET A 470 15.32 8.62 -4.85
CA MET A 470 14.53 7.90 -5.85
C MET A 470 13.95 8.83 -6.91
N PHE A 471 13.67 10.08 -6.55
CA PHE A 471 12.94 11.04 -7.35
C PHE A 471 13.47 12.46 -7.19
N THR A 472 13.47 13.23 -8.27
CA THR A 472 13.78 14.68 -8.26
C THR A 472 12.70 15.46 -7.49
N GLY A 473 11.43 15.13 -7.70
CA GLY A 473 10.33 15.77 -6.97
C GLY A 473 8.99 15.09 -7.13
N LEU A 474 7.94 15.78 -6.68
CA LEU A 474 6.58 15.26 -6.61
C LEU A 474 5.57 16.23 -7.21
N ILE A 475 4.62 15.68 -7.97
CA ILE A 475 3.38 16.33 -8.38
C ILE A 475 2.25 15.77 -7.50
N TYR A 476 1.57 16.64 -6.77
CA TYR A 476 0.29 16.35 -6.14
C TYR A 476 -0.82 16.83 -7.05
N TYR A 477 -1.68 15.91 -7.50
CA TYR A 477 -2.85 16.21 -8.33
C TYR A 477 -4.07 15.43 -7.83
N GLN A 478 -4.91 16.11 -7.07
CA GLN A 478 -6.09 15.56 -6.38
C GLN A 478 -5.76 14.56 -5.26
N PRO A 479 -6.59 14.53 -4.20
CA PRO A 479 -6.48 13.53 -3.13
C PRO A 479 -6.80 12.12 -3.64
N LEU A 480 -6.20 11.11 -3.03
CA LEU A 480 -6.39 9.69 -3.36
C LEU A 480 -7.87 9.28 -3.40
N SER A 481 -8.72 9.91 -2.58
CA SER A 481 -10.16 9.65 -2.53
C SER A 481 -10.94 10.12 -3.75
N LYS A 482 -10.39 11.05 -4.55
CA LYS A 482 -11.00 11.57 -5.80
C LYS A 482 -10.49 10.85 -7.05
N HIS A 483 -9.39 10.12 -6.94
CA HIS A 483 -8.88 9.28 -8.03
C HIS A 483 -9.91 8.24 -8.41
N TYR A 484 -9.88 7.81 -9.67
CA TYR A 484 -10.67 6.68 -10.14
C TYR A 484 -9.96 5.99 -11.30
N ALA A 485 -10.13 4.68 -11.37
CA ALA A 485 -9.60 3.81 -12.40
C ALA A 485 -10.71 3.43 -13.39
N SER A 486 -10.39 3.33 -14.67
CA SER A 486 -11.35 2.86 -15.69
C SER A 486 -10.71 1.92 -16.70
N ASN A 487 -11.44 0.87 -17.05
CA ASN A 487 -11.10 -0.08 -18.11
C ASN A 487 -12.26 -0.25 -19.09
N GLY A 488 -11.94 -0.50 -20.35
CA GLY A 488 -12.87 -0.51 -21.47
C GLY A 488 -12.77 0.75 -22.32
N PHE A 489 -13.14 0.65 -23.59
CA PHE A 489 -13.30 1.78 -24.50
C PHE A 489 -14.29 1.40 -25.61
N ASN A 490 -14.83 2.40 -26.32
CA ASN A 490 -15.85 2.20 -27.34
C ASN A 490 -15.32 1.35 -28.50
N TYR A 491 -16.20 0.58 -29.15
CA TYR A 491 -15.89 -0.26 -30.33
C TYR A 491 -14.83 -1.37 -30.11
N MET A 492 -14.39 -1.61 -28.87
CA MET A 492 -13.47 -2.69 -28.50
C MET A 492 -13.97 -4.07 -28.97
N PHE A 493 -15.29 -4.29 -28.94
CA PHE A 493 -15.92 -5.55 -29.29
C PHE A 493 -16.61 -5.54 -30.67
N ASP A 494 -16.27 -4.60 -31.54
CA ASP A 494 -16.68 -4.66 -32.95
C ASP A 494 -16.12 -5.94 -33.60
N SER A 495 -16.82 -6.49 -34.59
CA SER A 495 -16.54 -7.82 -35.13
C SER A 495 -15.11 -7.99 -35.67
N GLU A 496 -14.55 -6.94 -36.27
CA GLU A 496 -13.17 -6.95 -36.77
C GLU A 496 -12.15 -6.91 -35.63
N ASN A 497 -12.40 -6.11 -34.60
CA ASN A 497 -11.55 -6.05 -33.41
C ASN A 497 -11.56 -7.36 -32.63
N LEU A 498 -12.74 -7.99 -32.50
CA LEU A 498 -12.87 -9.34 -31.92
C LEU A 498 -12.02 -10.38 -32.67
N LYS A 499 -11.98 -10.29 -34.00
CA LYS A 499 -11.15 -11.19 -34.82
C LYS A 499 -9.66 -10.96 -34.54
N LYS A 500 -9.18 -9.71 -34.57
CA LYS A 500 -7.78 -9.35 -34.26
C LYS A 500 -7.39 -9.84 -32.85
N LEU A 501 -8.26 -9.66 -31.86
CA LEU A 501 -8.06 -10.14 -30.50
C LEU A 501 -8.00 -11.67 -30.40
N ALA A 502 -8.84 -12.38 -31.16
CA ALA A 502 -8.82 -13.84 -31.18
C ALA A 502 -7.51 -14.38 -31.75
N ASP A 503 -7.06 -13.79 -32.85
CA ASP A 503 -5.79 -14.17 -33.49
C ASP A 503 -4.61 -13.91 -32.53
N ARG A 504 -4.60 -12.76 -31.85
CA ARG A 504 -3.57 -12.44 -30.84
C ARG A 504 -3.61 -13.37 -29.62
N ALA A 505 -4.81 -13.69 -29.11
CA ALA A 505 -4.96 -14.59 -27.98
C ALA A 505 -4.36 -15.98 -28.26
N LEU A 506 -4.52 -16.48 -29.49
CA LEU A 506 -3.90 -17.73 -29.93
C LEU A 506 -2.37 -17.67 -29.88
N LEU A 507 -1.77 -16.55 -30.31
CA LEU A 507 -0.32 -16.35 -30.29
C LEU A 507 0.24 -16.26 -28.87
N LEU A 508 -0.50 -15.65 -27.95
CA LEU A 508 -0.09 -15.47 -26.55
C LEU A 508 -0.41 -16.68 -25.65
N GLY A 509 -1.23 -17.62 -26.13
CA GLY A 509 -1.81 -18.67 -25.29
C GLY A 509 -2.77 -18.12 -24.22
N ASP A 510 -3.45 -17.00 -24.52
CA ASP A 510 -4.42 -16.33 -23.66
C ASP A 510 -5.86 -16.63 -24.13
N ASN A 511 -6.88 -16.13 -23.43
CA ASN A 511 -8.28 -16.31 -23.74
C ASN A 511 -9.04 -14.97 -23.71
N ILE A 512 -9.76 -14.65 -24.79
CA ILE A 512 -10.60 -13.44 -24.90
C ILE A 512 -11.66 -13.38 -23.80
N GLU A 513 -12.09 -14.53 -23.27
CA GLU A 513 -13.06 -14.58 -22.16
C GLU A 513 -12.58 -13.82 -20.91
N ASN A 514 -11.27 -13.62 -20.76
CA ASN A 514 -10.68 -12.78 -19.71
C ASN A 514 -11.14 -11.31 -19.81
N LEU A 515 -11.64 -10.87 -20.98
CA LEU A 515 -12.19 -9.55 -21.23
C LEU A 515 -13.72 -9.49 -21.12
N ASN A 516 -14.40 -10.60 -20.80
CA ASN A 516 -15.87 -10.65 -20.75
C ASN A 516 -16.49 -9.67 -19.75
N TYR A 517 -15.76 -9.30 -18.69
CA TYR A 517 -16.23 -8.33 -17.71
C TYR A 517 -16.43 -6.92 -18.29
N LEU A 518 -15.88 -6.63 -19.48
CA LEU A 518 -16.05 -5.36 -20.19
C LEU A 518 -17.21 -5.39 -21.21
N LYS A 519 -17.82 -6.54 -21.48
CA LYS A 519 -18.95 -6.63 -22.43
C LYS A 519 -20.17 -5.83 -21.99
N SER A 520 -20.33 -5.61 -20.69
CA SER A 520 -21.41 -4.78 -20.12
C SER A 520 -21.05 -3.29 -20.02
N GLY A 521 -19.89 -2.86 -20.52
CA GLY A 521 -19.44 -1.47 -20.50
C GLY A 521 -18.15 -1.26 -19.70
N LEU A 522 -17.91 0.00 -19.33
CA LEU A 522 -16.70 0.39 -18.60
C LEU A 522 -16.68 -0.21 -17.19
N SER A 523 -15.52 -0.73 -16.79
CA SER A 523 -15.26 -1.16 -15.42
C SER A 523 -14.57 -0.03 -14.66
N ILE A 524 -15.25 0.54 -13.67
CA ILE A 524 -14.80 1.72 -12.91
C ILE A 524 -14.46 1.31 -11.47
N GLY A 525 -13.22 1.60 -11.06
CA GLY A 525 -12.76 1.46 -9.67
C GLY A 525 -12.62 2.83 -9.00
N ARG A 526 -13.24 3.03 -7.82
CA ARG A 526 -13.13 4.31 -7.09
C ARG A 526 -11.90 4.32 -6.19
N GLY A 527 -11.16 5.43 -6.16
CA GLY A 527 -9.93 5.59 -5.38
C GLY A 527 -10.09 5.26 -3.89
N LYS A 528 -11.23 5.63 -3.31
CA LYS A 528 -11.57 5.27 -1.91
C LYS A 528 -11.51 3.76 -1.66
N GLN A 529 -12.08 2.96 -2.55
CA GLN A 529 -12.05 1.51 -2.46
C GLN A 529 -10.67 0.95 -2.77
N MET A 530 -9.97 1.52 -3.75
CA MET A 530 -8.65 1.04 -4.17
C MET A 530 -7.58 1.25 -3.09
N TYR A 531 -7.57 2.42 -2.44
CA TYR A 531 -6.47 2.83 -1.56
C TYR A 531 -6.79 2.70 -0.07
N PHE A 532 -8.08 2.67 0.32
CA PHE A 532 -8.48 2.65 1.73
C PHE A 532 -9.21 1.35 2.15
N MET A 533 -9.31 0.34 1.27
CA MET A 533 -9.82 -0.98 1.65
C MET A 533 -9.15 -1.57 2.91
N PRO A 534 -7.82 -1.41 3.12
CA PRO A 534 -7.20 -1.88 4.36
C PRO A 534 -7.74 -1.21 5.62
N ASN A 535 -8.19 0.05 5.55
CA ASN A 535 -8.85 0.73 6.67
C ASN A 535 -10.20 0.10 7.00
N SER A 536 -10.94 -0.35 5.99
CA SER A 536 -12.17 -1.13 6.18
C SER A 536 -11.90 -2.46 6.89
N LEU A 537 -10.82 -3.15 6.50
CA LEU A 537 -10.39 -4.38 7.18
C LEU A 537 -9.97 -4.10 8.64
N ASP A 538 -9.29 -2.99 8.93
CA ASP A 538 -8.97 -2.58 10.30
C ASP A 538 -10.25 -2.31 11.12
N ASN A 539 -11.21 -1.58 10.55
CA ASN A 539 -12.49 -1.33 11.20
C ASN A 539 -13.29 -2.61 11.48
N ILE A 540 -13.34 -3.54 10.53
CA ILE A 540 -13.96 -4.86 10.72
C ILE A 540 -13.24 -5.63 11.82
N GLY A 541 -11.90 -5.68 11.79
CA GLY A 541 -11.10 -6.35 12.81
C GLY A 541 -11.31 -5.78 14.21
N TYR A 542 -11.41 -4.45 14.32
CA TYR A 542 -11.72 -3.78 15.57
C TYR A 542 -13.13 -4.08 16.07
N PHE A 543 -14.13 -4.04 15.19
CA PHE A 543 -15.51 -4.38 15.53
C PHE A 543 -15.64 -5.83 16.03
N LEU A 544 -15.01 -6.78 15.34
CA LEU A 544 -14.95 -8.18 15.77
C LEU A 544 -14.26 -8.33 17.13
N SER A 545 -13.20 -7.55 17.39
CA SER A 545 -12.52 -7.52 18.69
C SER A 545 -13.45 -7.02 19.80
N CYS A 546 -14.28 -6.00 19.52
CA CYS A 546 -15.28 -5.49 20.46
C CYS A 546 -16.37 -6.54 20.75
N LEU A 547 -16.91 -7.19 19.71
CA LEU A 547 -17.91 -8.26 19.88
C LEU A 547 -17.37 -9.42 20.71
N LEU A 548 -16.14 -9.86 20.40
CA LEU A 548 -15.46 -10.90 21.17
C LEU A 548 -15.26 -10.47 22.63
N ALA A 549 -14.87 -9.21 22.86
CA ALA A 549 -14.67 -8.69 24.21
C ALA A 549 -15.97 -8.66 25.02
N ILE A 550 -17.10 -8.29 24.41
CA ILE A 550 -18.43 -8.32 25.04
C ILE A 550 -18.82 -9.76 25.38
N PHE A 551 -18.63 -10.70 24.45
CA PHE A 551 -18.90 -12.12 24.70
C PHE A 551 -18.06 -12.68 25.87
N ILE A 552 -16.77 -12.34 25.90
CA ILE A 552 -15.86 -12.68 27.01
C ILE A 552 -16.36 -12.08 28.33
N LEU A 553 -16.75 -10.80 28.34
CA LEU A 553 -17.25 -10.11 29.53
C LEU A 553 -18.52 -10.79 30.08
N CYS A 554 -19.44 -11.18 29.19
CA CYS A 554 -20.63 -11.95 29.55
C CYS A 554 -20.25 -13.30 30.16
N GLY A 555 -19.34 -14.06 29.54
CA GLY A 555 -18.86 -15.34 30.05
C GLY A 555 -18.16 -15.24 31.41
N MET A 556 -17.34 -14.20 31.61
CA MET A 556 -16.71 -13.90 32.89
C MET A 556 -17.76 -13.58 33.97
N SER A 557 -18.78 -12.79 33.61
CA SER A 557 -19.87 -12.40 34.51
C SER A 557 -20.72 -13.61 34.92
N VAL A 558 -21.11 -14.46 33.97
CA VAL A 558 -21.84 -15.71 34.25
C VAL A 558 -21.03 -16.62 35.18
N THR A 559 -19.73 -16.78 34.91
CA THR A 559 -18.83 -17.57 35.75
C THR A 559 -18.74 -17.03 37.17
N TYR A 560 -18.66 -15.70 37.31
CA TYR A 560 -18.65 -15.02 38.61
C TYR A 560 -19.97 -15.22 39.37
N PHE A 561 -21.12 -15.01 38.72
CA PHE A 561 -22.43 -15.17 39.35
C PHE A 561 -22.72 -16.62 39.75
N TYR A 562 -22.34 -17.59 38.91
CA TYR A 562 -22.45 -19.02 39.24
C TYR A 562 -21.63 -19.37 40.48
N GLN A 563 -20.38 -18.90 40.57
CA GLN A 563 -19.52 -19.13 41.73
C GLN A 563 -20.05 -18.42 42.99
N LYS A 564 -20.57 -17.20 42.86
CA LYS A 564 -21.21 -16.45 43.94
C LYS A 564 -22.47 -17.16 44.47
N LYS A 565 -23.34 -17.68 43.58
CA LYS A 565 -24.54 -18.42 43.97
C LYS A 565 -24.17 -19.72 44.69
N LYS A 566 -23.19 -20.46 44.16
CA LYS A 566 -22.70 -21.69 44.81
C LYS A 566 -22.19 -21.43 46.22
N THR A 567 -21.55 -20.28 46.46
CA THR A 567 -21.02 -19.91 47.78
C THR A 567 -22.02 -19.28 48.72
N ALA A 568 -23.17 -18.80 48.25
CA ALA A 568 -24.26 -18.32 49.09
C ALA A 568 -25.15 -19.46 49.62
N ASN A 569 -25.02 -20.67 49.05
CA ASN A 569 -25.76 -21.88 49.43
C ASN A 569 -24.96 -22.80 50.39
N TYR A 570 -23.77 -22.36 50.82
CA TYR A 570 -22.96 -22.92 51.90
C TYR A 570 -22.79 -21.82 52.94
#